data_AF-A0A392NRG5-F1
#
_entry.id   AF-A0A392NRG5-F1
#
_cell.length_a   1.000
_cell.length_b   1.000
_cell.length_c   1.000
_cell.angle_alpha   90.00
_cell.angle_beta   90.00
_cell.angle_gamma   90.00
#
_symmetry.space_group_name_H-M   'P 1'
#
loop_
_entity.id
_entity.type
_entity.pdbx_description
1 polymer ?
#
loop_
_entity_poly.entity_id
_entity_poly.type
_entity_poly.pdbx_seq_one_letter_code
_entity_poly.pdbx_strand_id
1 'polypeptide(L)'
;MEKLGIDALPAIVGWLPNGEKIILKTGVSVKDVKSGVQDLSNILDSFEKVSKKETPRQSKKAQTDSEDEYIQLLSRSNFEDLCGAKTPVCIIGAFRSLKAREKLEYLLVLVSHMSLSRKPNGGSSSRDSISYALLDSAQQQSFLNAFDKTGYKSSDKLLIAYKPRKGKFAVFMGDMTIE
;
A
#
# COMPACT_ATOMS: atom_id res chain seq x y z
N MET A 1 16.90 -20.08 4.56
CA MET A 1 16.20 -19.77 5.82
C MET A 1 16.24 -18.27 6.16
N GLU A 2 17.24 -17.51 5.69
CA GLU A 2 17.31 -16.03 5.88
C GLU A 2 16.14 -15.23 5.30
N LYS A 3 15.51 -15.67 4.20
CA LYS A 3 14.44 -14.90 3.53
C LYS A 3 13.18 -14.67 4.38
N LEU A 4 13.03 -15.38 5.50
CA LEU A 4 11.85 -15.28 6.36
C LEU A 4 12.14 -14.69 7.74
N GLY A 5 13.41 -14.41 8.08
CA GLY A 5 13.82 -13.93 9.41
C GLY A 5 13.42 -14.88 10.54
N ILE A 6 13.44 -16.19 10.29
CA ILE A 6 12.99 -17.21 11.25
C ILE A 6 14.20 -17.78 11.98
N ASP A 7 14.21 -17.59 13.29
CA ASP A 7 15.33 -17.94 14.16
C ASP A 7 15.28 -19.41 14.64
N ALA A 8 14.09 -20.03 14.59
CA ALA A 8 13.87 -21.41 15.00
C ALA A 8 12.66 -22.06 14.28
N LEU A 9 12.80 -23.35 13.94
CA LEU A 9 11.75 -24.17 13.31
C LEU A 9 11.19 -25.21 14.29
N PRO A 10 9.93 -25.66 14.13
CA PRO A 10 8.92 -25.14 13.19
C PRO A 10 8.39 -23.77 13.62
N ALA A 11 7.92 -22.98 12.64
CA ALA A 11 7.43 -21.61 12.87
C ALA A 11 6.08 -21.37 12.17
N ILE A 12 5.27 -20.52 12.76
CA ILE A 12 3.97 -20.07 12.25
C ILE A 12 4.11 -18.61 11.84
N VAL A 13 3.70 -18.32 10.60
CA VAL A 13 3.75 -16.99 10.00
C VAL A 13 2.36 -16.58 9.52
N GLY A 14 1.99 -15.33 9.75
CA GLY A 14 0.73 -14.73 9.34
C GLY A 14 0.94 -13.69 8.24
N TRP A 15 -0.01 -13.61 7.31
CA TRP A 15 -0.08 -12.55 6.31
C TRP A 15 -1.22 -11.61 6.65
N LEU A 16 -0.91 -10.34 6.84
CA LEU A 16 -1.88 -9.29 7.09
C LEU A 16 -2.60 -8.89 5.78
N PRO A 17 -3.80 -8.29 5.85
CA PRO A 17 -4.56 -7.87 4.67
C PRO A 17 -3.83 -6.86 3.77
N ASN A 18 -2.88 -6.10 4.33
CA ASN A 18 -2.00 -5.17 3.61
C ASN A 18 -0.82 -5.87 2.90
N GLY A 19 -0.72 -7.20 2.98
CA GLY A 19 0.36 -7.99 2.40
C GLY A 19 1.61 -8.09 3.27
N GLU A 20 1.65 -7.44 4.43
CA GLU A 20 2.76 -7.54 5.37
C GLU A 20 2.81 -8.92 6.02
N LYS A 21 4.03 -9.42 6.23
CA LYS A 21 4.28 -10.71 6.87
C LYS A 21 4.72 -10.50 8.31
N ILE A 22 4.03 -11.16 9.23
CA ILE A 22 4.37 -11.20 10.66
C ILE A 22 4.71 -12.64 11.08
N ILE A 23 5.74 -12.78 11.90
CA ILE A 23 6.07 -14.05 12.55
C ILE A 23 5.23 -14.17 13.81
N LEU A 24 4.35 -15.18 13.85
CA LEU A 24 3.41 -15.38 14.96
C LEU A 24 4.02 -16.22 16.08
N LYS A 25 4.81 -17.24 15.73
CA LYS A 25 5.53 -18.08 16.69
C LYS A 25 6.69 -18.80 16.03
N THR A 26 7.81 -18.95 16.72
CA THR A 26 8.96 -19.78 16.31
C THR A 26 9.20 -20.87 17.36
N GLY A 27 9.87 -21.96 16.96
CA GLY A 27 10.18 -23.08 17.86
C GLY A 27 8.93 -23.75 18.45
N VAL A 28 7.91 -23.98 17.63
CA VAL A 28 6.64 -24.58 18.10
C VAL A 28 6.89 -26.01 18.57
N SER A 29 6.67 -26.25 19.86
CA SER A 29 6.73 -27.57 20.49
C SER A 29 5.42 -27.80 21.24
N VAL A 30 4.74 -28.89 20.90
CA VAL A 30 3.42 -29.24 21.42
C VAL A 30 3.58 -30.46 22.33
N LYS A 31 3.12 -30.35 23.58
CA LYS A 31 3.18 -31.45 24.55
C LYS A 31 2.10 -32.51 24.32
N ASP A 32 0.93 -32.08 23.87
CA ASP A 32 -0.25 -32.91 23.61
C ASP A 32 -1.22 -32.18 22.67
N VAL A 33 -2.07 -32.91 21.95
CA VAL A 33 -2.95 -32.32 20.91
C VAL A 33 -3.88 -31.24 21.50
N LYS A 34 -4.34 -31.41 22.73
CA LYS A 34 -5.24 -30.47 23.39
C LYS A 34 -4.54 -29.14 23.70
N SER A 35 -3.31 -29.19 24.21
CA SER A 35 -2.49 -27.99 24.42
C SER A 35 -2.08 -27.34 23.10
N GLY A 36 -1.82 -28.11 22.05
CA GLY A 36 -1.52 -27.58 20.71
C GLY A 36 -2.67 -26.82 20.08
N VAL A 37 -3.90 -27.35 20.17
CA VAL A 37 -5.11 -26.66 19.66
C VAL A 37 -5.38 -25.37 20.44
N GLN A 38 -5.23 -25.40 21.77
CA GLN A 38 -5.42 -24.21 22.59
C GLN A 38 -4.39 -23.12 22.26
N ASP A 39 -3.12 -23.50 22.09
CA ASP A 39 -2.05 -22.58 21.74
C ASP A 39 -2.26 -21.97 20.34
N LEU A 40 -2.69 -22.77 19.36
CA LEU A 40 -3.08 -22.27 18.04
C LEU A 40 -4.27 -21.30 18.12
N SER A 41 -5.29 -21.61 18.92
CA SER A 41 -6.45 -20.71 19.12
C SER A 41 -6.01 -19.35 19.66
N ASN A 42 -5.14 -19.34 20.68
CA ASN A 42 -4.63 -18.10 21.27
C ASN A 42 -3.81 -17.27 20.26
N ILE A 43 -3.01 -17.95 19.43
CA ILE A 43 -2.23 -17.30 18.36
C ILE A 43 -3.18 -16.66 17.35
N LEU A 44 -4.21 -17.38 16.89
CA LEU A 44 -5.18 -16.86 15.93
C LEU A 44 -5.98 -15.67 16.50
N ASP A 45 -6.40 -15.73 17.77
CA ASP A 45 -7.09 -14.63 18.44
C ASP A 45 -6.20 -13.38 18.57
N SER A 46 -4.93 -13.56 18.90
CA SER A 46 -3.96 -12.46 18.95
C SER A 46 -3.73 -11.85 17.57
N PHE A 47 -3.66 -12.69 16.53
CA PHE A 47 -3.46 -12.27 15.15
C PHE A 47 -4.66 -11.50 14.61
N GLU A 48 -5.89 -11.96 14.91
CA GLU A 48 -7.11 -11.26 14.53
C GLU A 48 -7.18 -9.86 15.16
N LYS A 49 -6.76 -9.71 16.44
CA LYS A 49 -6.69 -8.40 17.10
C LYS A 49 -5.69 -7.45 16.43
N VAL A 50 -4.57 -7.96 15.95
CA VAL A 50 -3.57 -7.17 15.19
C VAL A 50 -4.12 -6.82 13.81
N SER A 51 -4.71 -7.78 13.09
CA SER A 51 -5.34 -7.56 11.79
C SER A 51 -6.48 -6.54 11.84
N LYS A 52 -7.28 -6.53 12.91
CA LYS A 52 -8.38 -5.55 13.11
C LYS A 52 -7.89 -4.14 13.44
N LYS A 53 -6.66 -3.97 13.96
CA LYS A 53 -6.04 -2.65 14.17
C LYS A 53 -5.53 -2.05 12.87
N GLU A 54 -5.13 -2.88 11.91
CA GLU A 54 -4.64 -2.45 10.60
C GLU A 54 -5.72 -2.46 9.50
N THR A 55 -6.92 -2.95 9.82
CA THR A 55 -8.10 -2.73 8.98
C THR A 55 -8.66 -1.35 9.35
N PRO A 56 -8.75 -0.37 8.44
CA PRO A 56 -9.44 0.87 8.76
C PRO A 56 -10.87 0.53 9.14
N ARG A 57 -11.32 1.06 10.28
CA ARG A 57 -12.66 0.88 10.84
C ARG A 57 -13.73 1.34 9.85
N GLN A 58 -14.11 0.49 8.90
CA GLN A 58 -15.34 0.68 8.13
C GLN A 58 -16.54 0.21 8.96
N SER A 59 -16.88 1.02 9.95
CA SER A 59 -18.23 1.07 10.47
C SER A 59 -18.41 2.39 11.22
N LYS A 60 -18.64 3.47 10.46
CA LYS A 60 -19.66 4.48 10.77
C LYS A 60 -19.82 5.44 9.60
N LYS A 61 -21.07 5.57 9.17
CA LYS A 61 -21.54 6.68 8.33
C LYS A 61 -21.24 8.01 9.03
N ALA A 62 -20.86 8.96 8.18
CA ALA A 62 -20.99 10.40 8.30
C ALA A 62 -20.03 11.17 9.23
N GLN A 63 -19.51 12.24 8.61
CA GLN A 63 -19.02 13.51 9.15
C GLN A 63 -17.53 13.66 9.48
N THR A 64 -16.87 14.25 8.48
CA THR A 64 -16.05 15.49 8.54
C THR A 64 -14.84 15.57 9.48
N ASP A 65 -13.75 15.92 8.80
CA ASP A 65 -12.54 16.65 9.21
C ASP A 65 -11.42 15.89 9.93
N SER A 66 -10.27 15.95 9.26
CA SER A 66 -8.93 15.55 9.70
C SER A 66 -8.73 14.04 9.90
N GLU A 67 -8.77 13.29 8.80
CA GLU A 67 -8.09 11.99 8.72
C GLU A 67 -6.61 12.27 8.46
N ASP A 68 -5.71 11.72 9.29
CA ASP A 68 -4.29 11.60 8.95
C ASP A 68 -4.21 10.95 7.55
N GLU A 69 -3.91 11.75 6.53
CA GLU A 69 -4.13 11.40 5.12
C GLU A 69 -2.99 10.49 4.64
N TYR A 70 -3.02 9.22 5.06
CA TYR A 70 -2.06 8.22 4.61
C TYR A 70 -2.30 7.90 3.13
N ILE A 71 -1.22 7.89 2.35
CA ILE A 71 -1.28 7.51 0.94
C ILE A 71 -1.53 6.01 0.86
N GLN A 72 -2.61 5.62 0.19
CA GLN A 72 -3.01 4.21 0.13
C GLN A 72 -2.06 3.37 -0.74
N LEU A 73 -1.81 2.14 -0.30
CA LEU A 73 -1.08 1.16 -1.10
C LEU A 73 -1.98 0.61 -2.21
N LEU A 74 -1.52 0.73 -3.45
CA LEU A 74 -2.17 0.27 -4.65
C LEU A 74 -2.05 -1.25 -4.75
N SER A 75 -3.18 -1.88 -5.01
CA SER A 75 -3.34 -3.31 -5.21
C SER A 75 -4.35 -3.55 -6.33
N ARG A 76 -4.50 -4.82 -6.73
CA ARG A 76 -5.47 -5.16 -7.78
C ARG A 76 -6.92 -4.86 -7.37
N SER A 77 -7.25 -4.96 -6.08
CA SER A 77 -8.63 -4.79 -5.60
C SER A 77 -9.05 -3.33 -5.52
N ASN A 78 -8.13 -2.40 -5.24
CA ASN A 78 -8.44 -0.97 -5.11
C ASN A 78 -8.01 -0.13 -6.33
N PHE A 79 -7.45 -0.76 -7.37
CA PHE A 79 -6.97 -0.05 -8.55
C PHE A 79 -8.05 0.78 -9.24
N GLU A 80 -9.24 0.21 -9.48
CA GLU A 80 -10.31 0.92 -10.18
C GLU A 80 -10.85 2.10 -9.35
N ASP A 81 -10.80 1.99 -8.03
CA ASP A 81 -11.25 3.06 -7.14
C ASP A 81 -10.23 4.21 -7.05
N LEU A 82 -8.93 3.90 -7.02
CA LEU A 82 -7.85 4.89 -6.89
C LEU A 82 -7.40 5.47 -8.23
N CYS A 83 -7.11 4.60 -9.20
CA CYS A 83 -6.53 4.93 -10.50
C CYS A 83 -7.39 4.45 -11.68
N GLY A 84 -8.69 4.22 -11.49
CA GLY A 84 -9.60 3.76 -12.54
C GLY A 84 -10.12 4.88 -13.45
N ALA A 85 -11.11 4.56 -14.28
CA ALA A 85 -11.60 5.46 -15.33
C ALA A 85 -12.16 6.79 -14.81
N LYS A 86 -12.60 6.81 -13.53
CA LYS A 86 -13.13 8.01 -12.88
C LYS A 86 -12.03 9.03 -12.58
N THR A 87 -10.81 8.59 -12.31
CA THR A 87 -9.66 9.42 -11.93
C THR A 87 -9.05 10.12 -13.17
N PRO A 88 -8.95 11.46 -13.18
CA PRO A 88 -8.34 12.19 -14.30
C PRO A 88 -6.83 11.93 -14.43
N VAL A 89 -6.12 11.95 -13.30
CA VAL A 89 -4.68 11.69 -13.18
C VAL A 89 -4.44 10.95 -11.86
N CYS A 90 -3.72 9.84 -11.92
CA CYS A 90 -3.25 9.09 -10.77
C CYS A 90 -1.72 9.21 -10.67
N ILE A 91 -1.21 9.73 -9.57
CA ILE A 91 0.22 9.77 -9.25
C ILE A 91 0.55 8.54 -8.41
N ILE A 92 1.45 7.70 -8.91
CA ILE A 92 1.82 6.44 -8.28
C ILE A 92 3.29 6.50 -7.90
N GLY A 93 3.59 6.44 -6.61
CA GLY A 93 4.96 6.28 -6.09
C GLY A 93 5.31 4.81 -5.96
N ALA A 94 6.13 4.28 -6.86
CA ALA A 94 6.54 2.88 -6.78
C ALA A 94 7.87 2.74 -6.03
N PHE A 95 7.93 1.85 -5.04
CA PHE A 95 9.10 1.61 -4.19
C PHE A 95 9.49 0.13 -4.16
N ARG A 96 10.76 -0.17 -3.84
CA ARG A 96 11.25 -1.52 -3.55
C ARG A 96 11.72 -1.69 -2.11
N SER A 97 12.27 -0.64 -1.50
CA SER A 97 12.71 -0.64 -0.10
C SER A 97 11.78 0.15 0.81
N LEU A 98 11.83 -0.15 2.12
CA LEU A 98 11.12 0.61 3.15
C LEU A 98 11.59 2.08 3.19
N LYS A 99 12.90 2.31 3.02
CA LYS A 99 13.46 3.67 2.95
C LYS A 99 12.91 4.46 1.76
N ALA A 100 12.76 3.82 0.60
CA ALA A 100 12.12 4.43 -0.56
C ALA A 100 10.62 4.68 -0.32
N ARG A 101 9.92 3.75 0.35
CA ARG A 101 8.51 3.90 0.72
C ARG A 101 8.31 5.14 1.58
N GLU A 102 9.02 5.26 2.70
CA GLU A 102 8.89 6.39 3.62
C GLU A 102 9.14 7.73 2.93
N LYS A 103 10.17 7.79 2.08
CA LYS A 103 10.47 9.02 1.31
C LYS A 103 9.36 9.35 0.31
N LEU A 104 8.85 8.37 -0.42
CA LEU A 104 7.76 8.58 -1.38
C LEU A 104 6.46 8.94 -0.70
N GLU A 105 6.12 8.29 0.41
CA GLU A 105 4.94 8.56 1.22
C GLU A 105 4.94 10.01 1.69
N TYR A 106 6.03 10.45 2.32
CA TYR A 106 6.20 11.83 2.75
C TYR A 106 6.03 12.85 1.60
N LEU A 107 6.66 12.59 0.45
CA LEU A 107 6.55 13.49 -0.70
C LEU A 107 5.15 13.52 -1.30
N LEU A 108 4.47 12.37 -1.39
CA LEU A 108 3.13 12.29 -1.96
C LEU A 108 2.10 12.94 -1.04
N VAL A 109 2.21 12.77 0.28
CA VAL A 109 1.40 13.50 1.27
C VAL A 109 1.62 15.01 1.12
N LEU A 110 2.88 15.45 1.04
CA LEU A 110 3.18 16.88 0.88
C LEU A 110 2.58 17.44 -0.41
N VAL A 111 2.75 16.72 -1.52
CA VAL A 111 2.26 17.16 -2.84
C VAL A 111 0.73 17.07 -2.94
N SER A 112 0.07 16.12 -2.27
CA SER A 112 -1.40 16.03 -2.27
C SER A 112 -2.02 17.26 -1.62
N HIS A 113 -1.45 17.74 -0.51
CA HIS A 113 -1.87 18.98 0.14
C HIS A 113 -1.57 20.23 -0.70
N MET A 114 -0.44 20.25 -1.41
CA MET A 114 -0.01 21.41 -2.22
C MET A 114 -0.70 21.48 -3.58
N SER A 115 -1.23 20.36 -4.08
CA SER A 115 -1.92 20.28 -5.35
C SER A 115 -3.31 20.89 -5.21
N LEU A 116 -3.35 22.23 -5.29
CA LEU A 116 -4.56 23.05 -5.28
C LEU A 116 -5.57 22.50 -6.30
N SER A 117 -6.60 21.84 -5.79
CA SER A 117 -7.80 21.55 -6.55
C SER A 117 -8.32 22.87 -7.12
N ARG A 118 -8.20 23.08 -8.44
CA ARG A 118 -8.96 24.13 -9.13
C ARG A 118 -10.43 23.78 -8.94
N LYS A 119 -11.07 24.25 -7.87
CA LYS A 119 -12.53 24.19 -7.73
C LYS A 119 -13.12 25.01 -8.88
N PRO A 120 -13.86 24.40 -9.83
CA PRO A 120 -14.75 25.18 -10.67
C PRO A 120 -15.82 25.75 -9.73
N ASN A 121 -16.06 27.05 -9.81
CA ASN A 121 -17.21 27.66 -9.15
C ASN A 121 -18.50 26.96 -9.65
N GLY A 122 -19.17 26.22 -8.77
CA GLY A 122 -20.50 25.65 -9.01
C GLY A 122 -20.50 24.15 -9.30
N GLY A 123 -20.84 23.35 -8.29
CA GLY A 123 -21.18 21.94 -8.45
C GLY A 123 -20.28 21.01 -7.65
N SER A 124 -20.82 20.42 -6.59
CA SER A 124 -20.21 19.33 -5.82
C SER A 124 -19.96 18.12 -6.73
N SER A 125 -18.78 18.05 -7.35
CA SER A 125 -18.33 16.81 -7.95
C SER A 125 -16.82 16.63 -7.79
N SER A 126 -16.47 15.58 -7.04
CA SER A 126 -15.13 15.00 -6.86
C SER A 126 -14.62 14.40 -8.19
N ARG A 127 -14.53 15.23 -9.23
CA ARG A 127 -14.24 14.78 -10.62
C ARG A 127 -12.95 15.33 -11.20
N ASP A 128 -12.29 16.26 -10.51
CA ASP A 128 -11.07 16.94 -10.95
C ASP A 128 -9.88 16.78 -9.99
N SER A 129 -10.02 15.99 -8.91
CA SER A 129 -8.92 15.73 -7.98
C SER A 129 -7.90 14.76 -8.56
N ILE A 130 -6.62 15.09 -8.38
CA ILE A 130 -5.51 14.18 -8.62
C ILE A 130 -5.54 13.11 -7.54
N SER A 131 -5.43 11.84 -7.93
CA SER A 131 -5.33 10.73 -6.98
C SER A 131 -3.86 10.39 -6.74
N TYR A 132 -3.53 9.95 -5.52
CA TYR A 132 -2.19 9.59 -5.11
C TYR A 132 -2.21 8.18 -4.53
N ALA A 133 -1.25 7.34 -4.92
CA ALA A 133 -1.12 5.98 -4.41
C ALA A 133 0.35 5.56 -4.33
N LEU A 134 0.64 4.64 -3.42
CA LEU A 134 1.94 3.97 -3.34
C LEU A 134 1.87 2.60 -4.00
N LEU A 135 2.97 2.10 -4.55
CA LEU A 135 3.01 0.76 -5.15
C LEU A 135 4.25 0.01 -4.68
N ASP A 136 4.04 -1.16 -4.08
CA ASP A 136 5.12 -2.10 -3.81
C ASP A 136 5.54 -2.77 -5.13
N SER A 137 6.70 -2.35 -5.63
CA SER A 137 7.26 -2.82 -6.90
C SER A 137 7.75 -4.26 -6.84
N ALA A 138 8.09 -4.76 -5.65
CA ALA A 138 8.52 -6.14 -5.45
C ALA A 138 7.33 -7.10 -5.48
N GLN A 139 6.18 -6.69 -4.94
CA GLN A 139 4.96 -7.49 -4.96
C GLN A 139 4.16 -7.36 -6.26
N GLN A 140 4.08 -6.16 -6.84
CA GLN A 140 3.25 -5.84 -8.00
C GLN A 140 4.07 -5.66 -9.28
N GLN A 141 5.02 -6.57 -9.53
CA GLN A 141 5.92 -6.49 -10.68
C GLN A 141 5.16 -6.55 -12.03
N SER A 142 4.06 -7.30 -12.09
CA SER A 142 3.19 -7.39 -13.27
C SER A 142 2.49 -6.07 -13.59
N PHE A 143 2.11 -5.31 -12.56
CA PHE A 143 1.53 -3.98 -12.72
C PHE A 143 2.55 -3.02 -13.35
N LEU A 144 3.77 -2.98 -12.82
CA LEU A 144 4.83 -2.13 -13.38
C LEU A 144 5.20 -2.48 -14.81
N ASN A 145 5.16 -3.76 -15.19
CA ASN A 145 5.43 -4.19 -16.56
C ASN A 145 4.43 -3.60 -17.58
N ALA A 146 3.25 -3.13 -17.13
CA ALA A 146 2.29 -2.44 -18.00
C ALA A 146 2.70 -0.99 -18.32
N PHE A 147 3.59 -0.38 -17.52
CA PHE A 147 4.06 1.00 -17.65
C PHE A 147 5.43 1.12 -18.34
N ASP A 148 5.84 0.10 -19.12
CA ASP A 148 7.04 -0.01 -19.97
C ASP A 148 8.02 -1.15 -19.57
N LYS A 149 8.75 -1.66 -20.58
CA LYS A 149 9.60 -2.85 -20.57
C LYS A 149 11.09 -2.56 -20.34
N THR A 150 11.52 -1.30 -20.23
CA THR A 150 12.92 -0.91 -20.55
C THR A 150 13.86 -0.50 -19.41
N GLY A 151 13.53 -0.65 -18.11
CA GLY A 151 14.59 -0.48 -17.09
C GLY A 151 14.19 -0.19 -15.65
N TYR A 152 12.90 -0.06 -15.35
CA TYR A 152 12.45 0.35 -14.01
C TYR A 152 12.62 -0.70 -12.92
N LYS A 153 12.94 -1.95 -13.30
CA LYS A 153 13.04 -3.09 -12.38
C LYS A 153 14.15 -2.91 -11.33
N SER A 154 15.22 -2.18 -11.65
CA SER A 154 16.36 -1.97 -10.75
C SER A 154 16.24 -0.69 -9.90
N SER A 155 15.29 0.21 -10.20
CA SER A 155 15.14 1.43 -9.42
C SER A 155 14.53 1.14 -8.06
N ASP A 156 15.10 1.74 -7.02
CA ASP A 156 14.56 1.64 -5.66
C ASP A 156 13.27 2.46 -5.49
N LYS A 157 13.14 3.54 -6.27
CA LYS A 157 11.97 4.43 -6.30
C LYS A 157 11.72 5.01 -7.69
N LEU A 158 10.47 5.27 -8.01
CA LEU A 158 10.05 6.01 -9.21
C LEU A 158 8.66 6.64 -8.99
N LEU A 159 8.34 7.66 -9.76
CA LEU A 159 7.00 8.27 -9.82
C LEU A 159 6.39 8.01 -11.18
N ILE A 160 5.11 7.61 -11.20
CA ILE A 160 4.33 7.43 -12.43
C ILE A 160 3.15 8.38 -12.39
N ALA A 161 3.04 9.25 -13.39
CA ALA A 161 1.82 10.01 -13.63
C ALA A 161 0.98 9.25 -14.67
N TYR A 162 -0.07 8.57 -14.23
CA TYR A 162 -0.97 7.78 -15.08
C TYR A 162 -2.26 8.55 -15.39
N LYS A 163 -2.70 8.50 -16.65
CA LYS A 163 -3.98 9.04 -17.12
C LYS A 163 -4.88 7.87 -17.56
N PRO A 164 -5.72 7.32 -16.67
CA PRO A 164 -6.51 6.12 -16.94
C PRO A 164 -7.36 6.25 -18.19
N ARG A 165 -8.08 7.37 -18.33
CA ARG A 165 -8.94 7.66 -19.49
C ARG A 165 -8.22 7.71 -20.83
N LYS A 166 -6.91 8.02 -20.83
CA LYS A 166 -6.09 8.11 -22.05
C LYS A 166 -5.16 6.91 -22.23
N GLY A 167 -5.06 6.02 -21.25
CA GLY A 167 -4.06 4.96 -21.21
C GLY A 167 -2.61 5.48 -21.33
N LYS A 168 -2.37 6.75 -21.02
CA LYS A 168 -1.04 7.38 -21.13
C LYS A 168 -0.39 7.49 -19.76
N PHE A 169 0.93 7.41 -19.73
CA PHE A 169 1.70 7.62 -18.51
C PHE A 169 2.98 8.39 -18.78
N ALA A 170 3.55 8.97 -17.73
CA ALA A 170 4.91 9.51 -17.70
C ALA A 170 5.62 8.95 -16.46
N VAL A 171 6.90 8.64 -16.59
CA VAL A 171 7.72 8.10 -15.50
C VAL A 171 8.82 9.09 -15.16
N PHE A 172 9.01 9.35 -13.87
CA PHE A 172 10.10 10.14 -13.34
C PHE A 172 10.97 9.27 -12.42
N MET A 173 12.26 9.18 -12.76
CA MET A 173 13.29 8.43 -12.02
C MET A 173 14.39 9.34 -11.46
N GLY A 174 14.26 10.65 -11.60
CA GLY A 174 15.24 11.61 -11.12
C GLY A 174 15.26 11.70 -9.60
N ASP A 175 16.12 12.58 -9.09
CA ASP A 175 16.13 12.91 -7.68
C ASP A 175 14.81 13.57 -7.28
N MET A 176 14.13 12.92 -6.32
CA MET A 176 12.88 13.41 -5.78
C MET A 176 13.21 14.35 -4.61
N THR A 177 13.24 15.64 -4.93
CA THR A 177 13.35 16.78 -4.04
C THR A 177 12.03 17.56 -4.02
N ILE A 178 11.86 18.42 -3.03
CA ILE A 178 10.69 19.29 -2.91
C ILE A 178 10.82 20.53 -3.84
N GLU A 179 12.05 20.86 -4.22
CA GLU A 179 12.43 22.01 -5.06
C GLU A 179 12.40 21.70 -6.56
#